data_AF-A0A349CYT2-F1
#
_entry.id   AF-A0A349CYT2-F1
#
_cell.length_a   1.000
_cell.length_b   1.000
_cell.length_c   1.000
_cell.angle_alpha   90.00
_cell.angle_beta   90.00
_cell.angle_gamma   90.00
#
_symmetry.space_group_name_H-M   'P 1'
#
loop_
_entity.id
_entity.type
_entity.pdbx_description
1 polymer ?
#
loop_
_entity_poly.entity_id
_entity_poly.type
_entity_poly.pdbx_seq_one_letter_code
_entity_poly.pdbx_strand_id
1 'polypeptide(L)'
;MKFAMGADTLGVLTKSTSGSSDDLQVLVRQLFEAAEPLEGRFQGAGRAAFDRFKSRTDVISAELKASLDGVLGGIGGMNRSFLEGEGAMVDSTSSLEGGASFDAARFGGR
;
A
#
# COMPACT_ATOMS: atom_id res chain seq x y z
N MET A 1 -13.10 2.14 -18.31
CA MET A 1 -13.10 3.44 -17.56
C MET A 1 -13.11 3.25 -16.05
N LYS A 2 -14.04 2.49 -15.46
CA LYS A 2 -14.09 2.31 -13.99
C LYS A 2 -12.89 1.51 -13.44
N PHE A 3 -12.34 0.62 -14.26
CA PHE A 3 -11.22 -0.24 -13.86
C PHE A 3 -9.88 0.52 -13.83
N ALA A 4 -9.52 1.20 -14.91
CA ALA A 4 -8.33 2.08 -14.97
C ALA A 4 -8.29 3.13 -13.83
N MET A 5 -9.43 3.72 -13.48
CA MET A 5 -9.54 4.68 -12.37
C MET A 5 -9.21 4.05 -11.00
N GLY A 6 -9.48 2.76 -10.82
CA GLY A 6 -9.11 1.99 -9.62
C GLY A 6 -7.60 1.77 -9.51
N ALA A 7 -6.94 1.41 -10.61
CA ALA A 7 -5.49 1.24 -10.64
C ALA A 7 -4.75 2.57 -10.35
N ASP A 8 -5.21 3.67 -10.94
CA ASP A 8 -4.65 5.01 -10.70
C ASP A 8 -4.81 5.44 -9.24
N THR A 9 -5.99 5.24 -8.64
CA THR A 9 -6.23 5.59 -7.23
C THR A 9 -5.40 4.76 -6.26
N LEU A 10 -5.21 3.46 -6.52
CA LEU A 10 -4.31 2.61 -5.74
C LEU A 10 -2.85 3.05 -5.86
N GLY A 11 -2.41 3.48 -7.04
CA GLY A 11 -1.07 4.04 -7.24
C GLY A 11 -0.84 5.33 -6.43
N VAL A 12 -1.82 6.23 -6.40
CA VAL A 12 -1.78 7.46 -5.57
C VAL A 12 -1.73 7.13 -4.09
N LEU A 13 -2.58 6.22 -3.61
CA LEU A 13 -2.59 5.76 -2.22
C LEU A 13 -1.27 5.14 -1.80
N THR A 14 -0.68 4.30 -2.65
CA THR A 14 0.64 3.68 -2.44
C THR A 14 1.70 4.77 -2.23
N LYS A 15 1.77 5.74 -3.15
CA LYS A 15 2.77 6.81 -3.13
C LYS A 15 2.60 7.75 -1.93
N SER A 16 1.36 8.08 -1.58
CA SER A 16 1.06 8.90 -0.39
C SER A 16 1.48 8.16 0.89
N THR A 17 1.17 6.86 0.97
CA THR A 17 1.47 6.03 2.14
C THR A 17 2.98 5.86 2.34
N SER A 18 3.73 5.63 1.27
CA SER A 18 5.19 5.54 1.35
C SER A 18 5.83 6.87 1.75
N GLY A 19 5.38 7.99 1.17
CA GLY A 19 5.90 9.32 1.52
C GLY A 19 5.63 9.67 2.99
N SER A 20 4.40 9.45 3.46
CA SER A 20 4.06 9.65 4.88
C SER A 20 4.86 8.74 5.82
N SER A 21 5.21 7.52 5.39
CA SER A 21 6.08 6.62 6.16
C SER A 21 7.49 7.18 6.34
N ASP A 22 8.08 7.68 5.26
CA ASP A 22 9.43 8.25 5.28
C ASP A 22 9.47 9.51 6.16
N ASP A 23 8.47 10.37 6.03
CA ASP A 23 8.33 11.57 6.87
C ASP A 23 8.23 11.23 8.35
N LEU A 24 7.48 10.18 8.71
CA LEU A 24 7.31 9.75 10.10
C LEU A 24 8.62 9.20 10.67
N GLN A 25 9.40 8.45 9.89
CA GLN A 25 10.74 8.00 10.31
C GLN A 25 11.69 9.17 10.54
N VAL A 26 11.65 10.19 9.67
CA VAL A 26 12.45 11.41 9.83
C VAL A 26 12.06 12.14 11.11
N LEU A 27 10.77 12.33 11.37
CA LEU A 27 10.28 12.97 12.59
C LEU A 27 10.68 12.22 13.85
N VAL A 28 10.63 10.88 13.83
CA VAL A 28 11.08 10.03 14.95
C VAL A 28 12.58 10.21 15.20
N ARG A 29 13.39 10.23 14.14
CA ARG A 29 14.84 10.44 14.28
C ARG A 29 15.16 11.83 14.81
N GLN A 30 14.48 12.86 14.31
CA GLN A 30 14.60 14.23 14.83
C GLN A 30 14.18 14.32 16.30
N LEU A 31 13.12 13.62 16.69
CA LEU A 31 12.67 13.55 18.08
C LEU A 31 13.72 12.89 18.97
N PHE A 32 14.38 11.84 18.48
CA PHE A 32 15.49 11.19 19.18
C PHE A 32 16.71 12.12 19.33
N GLU A 33 17.14 12.78 18.24
CA GLU A 33 18.26 13.74 18.25
C GLU A 33 17.98 14.94 19.16
N ALA A 34 16.76 15.48 19.15
CA ALA A 34 16.34 16.56 20.03
C ALA A 34 16.34 16.14 21.51
N ALA A 35 16.22 14.84 21.77
CA ALA A 35 16.13 14.26 23.09
C ALA A 35 17.53 13.94 23.69
N GLU A 36 18.57 13.68 22.88
CA GLU A 36 19.96 13.45 23.32
C GLU A 36 20.50 14.48 24.34
N PRO A 37 20.38 15.82 24.12
CA PRO A 37 20.89 16.80 25.07
C PRO A 37 20.14 16.79 26.42
N LEU A 38 18.98 16.15 26.50
CA LEU A 38 18.23 15.97 27.75
C LEU A 38 18.71 14.75 28.55
N GLU A 39 19.32 13.75 27.92
CA GLU A 39 19.85 12.55 28.59
C GLU A 39 20.91 12.90 29.65
N GLY A 40 21.77 13.87 29.35
CA GLY A 40 22.78 14.39 30.28
C GLY A 40 22.21 15.25 31.42
N ARG A 41 20.95 15.67 31.32
CA ARG A 41 20.27 16.48 32.34
C ARG A 41 19.37 15.66 33.26
N PHE A 42 19.02 14.44 32.87
CA PHE A 42 18.19 13.56 33.68
C PHE A 42 19.04 12.54 34.46
N GLN A 43 19.00 12.59 35.78
CA GLN A 43 19.63 11.61 36.68
C GLN A 43 18.57 10.70 37.32
N GLY A 44 18.92 9.45 37.62
CA GLY A 44 18.03 8.50 38.30
C GLY A 44 16.75 8.17 37.50
N ALA A 45 15.58 8.41 38.10
CA ALA A 45 14.28 8.08 37.51
C ALA A 45 14.01 8.78 36.16
N GLY A 46 14.59 9.96 35.93
CA GLY A 46 14.46 10.69 34.66
C GLY A 46 15.16 9.98 33.49
N ARG A 47 16.35 9.39 33.74
CA ARG A 47 17.08 8.58 32.74
C ARG A 47 16.28 7.34 32.37
N ALA A 48 15.74 6.63 33.38
CA ALA A 48 14.93 5.45 33.15
C ALA A 48 13.63 5.74 32.38
N ALA A 49 12.99 6.89 32.62
CA ALA A 49 11.83 7.33 31.85
C ALA A 49 12.19 7.66 30.40
N PHE A 50 13.35 8.28 30.18
CA PHE A 50 13.88 8.60 28.86
C PHE A 50 14.22 7.34 28.04
N ASP A 51 14.90 6.37 28.65
CA ASP A 51 15.22 5.10 28.00
C ASP A 51 13.95 4.33 27.61
N ARG A 52 12.92 4.36 28.47
CA ARG A 52 11.60 3.82 28.15
C ARG A 52 10.92 4.54 27.00
N PHE A 53 11.02 5.87 26.96
CA PHE A 53 10.47 6.66 25.88
C PHE A 53 11.14 6.29 24.55
N LYS A 54 12.47 6.23 24.51
CA LYS A 54 13.23 5.81 23.33
C LYS A 54 12.82 4.42 22.85
N SER A 55 12.81 3.44 23.75
CA SER A 55 12.41 2.06 23.44
C SER A 55 10.99 1.97 22.89
N ARG A 56 10.02 2.72 23.46
CA ARG A 56 8.65 2.76 22.95
C ARG A 56 8.56 3.38 21.57
N THR A 57 9.30 4.46 21.34
CA THR A 57 9.34 5.14 20.04
C THR A 57 9.89 4.22 18.96
N ASP A 58 10.95 3.46 19.25
CA ASP A 58 11.51 2.49 18.30
C ASP A 58 10.51 1.37 17.98
N VAL A 59 9.82 0.83 19.00
CA VAL A 59 8.79 -0.21 18.82
C VAL A 59 7.62 0.31 17.98
N ILE A 60 7.07 1.47 18.33
CA ILE A 60 5.95 2.08 17.59
C ILE A 60 6.34 2.33 16.13
N SER A 61 7.57 2.78 15.88
CA SER A 61 8.06 3.01 14.51
C SER A 61 8.16 1.72 13.72
N ALA A 62 8.66 0.64 14.34
CA ALA A 62 8.74 -0.67 13.71
C ALA A 62 7.35 -1.26 13.41
N GLU A 63 6.41 -1.16 14.36
CA GLU A 63 5.02 -1.61 14.18
C GLU A 63 4.29 -0.81 13.09
N LEU A 64 4.50 0.51 13.06
CA LEU A 64 3.93 1.37 12.04
C LEU A 64 4.48 1.00 10.66
N LYS A 65 5.80 0.81 10.54
CA LYS A 65 6.43 0.34 9.30
C LYS A 65 5.86 -1.01 8.86
N ALA A 66 5.76 -1.98 9.75
CA ALA A 66 5.21 -3.29 9.43
C ALA A 66 3.75 -3.21 8.95
N SER A 67 2.95 -2.37 9.59
CA SER A 67 1.55 -2.12 9.19
C SER A 67 1.47 -1.48 7.81
N LEU A 68 2.33 -0.51 7.52
CA LEU A 68 2.40 0.16 6.22
C LEU A 68 2.89 -0.77 5.11
N ASP A 69 3.91 -1.58 5.39
CA ASP A 69 4.38 -2.63 4.47
C ASP A 69 3.25 -3.64 4.17
N GLY A 70 2.43 -3.98 5.18
CA GLY A 70 1.22 -4.80 5.02
C GLY A 70 0.16 -4.16 4.11
N VAL A 71 -0.11 -2.86 4.30
CA VAL A 71 -1.04 -2.10 3.44
C VAL A 71 -0.52 -2.03 2.01
N LEU A 72 0.76 -1.72 1.80
CA LEU A 72 1.39 -1.68 0.48
C LEU A 72 1.34 -3.06 -0.20
N GLY A 73 1.62 -4.14 0.53
CA GLY A 73 1.47 -5.50 0.05
C GLY A 73 0.02 -5.83 -0.36
N GLY A 74 -0.95 -5.42 0.46
CA GLY A 74 -2.38 -5.57 0.17
C GLY A 74 -2.81 -4.80 -1.09
N ILE A 75 -2.35 -3.55 -1.24
CA ILE A 75 -2.61 -2.74 -2.44
C ILE A 75 -1.98 -3.39 -3.68
N GLY A 76 -0.75 -3.86 -3.59
CA GLY A 76 -0.09 -4.59 -4.68
C GLY A 76 -0.83 -5.87 -5.06
N GLY A 77 -1.33 -6.61 -4.07
CA GLY A 77 -2.18 -7.79 -4.27
C GLY A 77 -3.49 -7.45 -4.98
N MET A 78 -4.20 -6.42 -4.51
CA MET A 78 -5.43 -5.94 -5.15
C MET A 78 -5.19 -5.50 -6.59
N ASN A 79 -4.11 -4.76 -6.87
CA ASN A 79 -3.76 -4.35 -8.22
C ASN A 79 -3.49 -5.55 -9.14
N ARG A 80 -2.79 -6.57 -8.64
CA ARG A 80 -2.56 -7.81 -9.39
C ARG A 80 -3.86 -8.54 -9.71
N SER A 81 -4.68 -8.81 -8.69
CA SER A 81 -5.97 -9.50 -8.88
C SER A 81 -6.87 -8.78 -9.87
N PHE A 82 -6.79 -7.46 -9.91
CA PHE A 82 -7.56 -6.65 -10.83
C PHE A 82 -7.09 -6.75 -12.28
N LEU A 83 -5.77 -6.68 -12.52
CA LEU A 83 -5.18 -6.87 -13.85
C LEU A 83 -5.42 -8.28 -14.38
N GLU A 84 -5.25 -9.29 -13.52
CA GLU A 84 -5.53 -10.68 -13.87
C GLU A 84 -7.02 -10.92 -14.17
N GLY A 85 -7.91 -10.32 -13.38
CA GLY A 85 -9.35 -10.38 -13.61
C GLY A 85 -9.77 -9.73 -14.92
N GLU A 86 -9.18 -8.59 -15.28
CA GLU A 86 -9.41 -7.93 -16.58
C GLU A 86 -8.99 -8.83 -17.74
N GLY A 87 -7.78 -9.40 -17.70
CA GLY A 87 -7.31 -10.34 -18.71
C GLY A 87 -8.23 -11.55 -18.86
N ALA A 88 -8.63 -12.16 -17.74
CA ALA A 88 -9.54 -13.30 -17.75
C ALA A 88 -10.93 -12.96 -18.36
N MET A 89 -11.46 -11.76 -18.10
CA MET A 89 -12.71 -11.32 -18.72
C MET A 89 -12.56 -11.07 -20.23
N VAL A 90 -11.45 -10.48 -20.66
CA VAL A 90 -11.16 -10.26 -22.09
C VAL A 90 -11.00 -11.60 -22.81
N ASP A 91 -10.26 -12.55 -22.24
CA ASP A 91 -10.07 -13.88 -22.80
C ASP A 91 -11.39 -14.66 -22.86
N SER A 92 -12.19 -14.59 -21.80
CA SER A 92 -13.52 -15.22 -21.78
C SER A 92 -14.47 -14.58 -22.81
N THR A 93 -14.44 -13.25 -22.96
CA THR A 93 -15.30 -12.54 -23.91
C THR A 93 -14.88 -12.86 -25.35
N SER A 94 -13.60 -12.79 -25.66
CA SER A 94 -13.08 -13.13 -26.99
C SER A 94 -13.33 -14.60 -27.37
N SER A 95 -13.25 -15.52 -26.40
CA SER A 95 -13.59 -16.94 -26.60
C SER A 95 -15.09 -17.13 -26.87
N LEU A 96 -15.95 -16.40 -26.15
CA LEU A 96 -17.40 -16.42 -26.37
C LEU A 96 -17.78 -15.77 -27.71
N GLU A 97 -17.12 -14.69 -28.10
CA GLU A 97 -17.29 -14.04 -29.41
C GLU A 97 -16.83 -14.94 -30.56
N GLY A 98 -15.68 -15.61 -30.41
CA GLY A 98 -15.17 -16.58 -31.40
C GLY A 98 -16.03 -17.84 -31.50
N GLY A 99 -16.68 -18.24 -30.40
CA GLY A 99 -17.65 -19.35 -30.35
C GLY A 99 -19.07 -18.96 -30.77
N ALA A 100 -19.39 -17.67 -30.86
CA ALA A 100 -20.66 -17.19 -31.36
C ALA A 100 -20.74 -17.44 -32.87
N SER A 101 -21.47 -18.49 -33.26
CA SER A 101 -21.72 -18.82 -34.65
C SER A 101 -22.57 -17.75 -35.34
N PHE A 102 -21.92 -16.83 -36.06
CA PHE A 102 -22.58 -15.88 -36.97
C PHE A 102 -23.19 -16.57 -38.20
N ASP A 103 -22.98 -17.88 -38.38
CA ASP A 103 -23.50 -18.66 -39.51
C ASP A 103 -25.04 -18.73 -39.53
N ALA A 104 -25.68 -18.70 -38.35
CA ALA A 104 -27.15 -18.60 -38.22
C ALA A 104 -27.71 -17.20 -38.57
N ALA A 105 -26.84 -16.19 -38.70
CA ALA A 105 -27.20 -14.82 -39.07
C ALA A 105 -26.94 -14.51 -40.56
N ARG A 106 -26.65 -15.52 -41.39
CA ARG A 106 -26.70 -15.34 -42.84
C ARG A 106 -28.16 -15.12 -43.23
N PHE A 107 -28.57 -13.87 -43.40
CA PHE A 107 -29.80 -13.48 -44.07
C PHE A 107 -29.74 -13.93 -45.55
N GLY A 108 -29.84 -15.24 -45.76
CA GLY A 108 -29.90 -15.90 -47.05
C GLY A 108 -31.06 -16.88 -47.01
N GLY A 109 -32.27 -16.33 -46.95
CA GLY A 109 -33.51 -17.08 -46.88
C GLY A 109 -34.55 -16.51 -47.83
N ARG A 110 -34.43 -16.94 -49.10
CA ARG A 110 -35.33 -16.76 -50.25
C ARG A 110 -35.16 -15.48 -51.06
#